data_AF-A0A7W1DDN1-F1
#
_entry.id   AF-A0A7W1DDN1-F1
#
_cell.length_a   1.000
_cell.length_b   1.000
_cell.length_c   1.000
_cell.angle_alpha   90.00
_cell.angle_beta   90.00
_cell.angle_gamma   90.00
#
_symmetry.space_group_name_H-M   'P 1'
#
loop_
_entity.id
_entity.type
_entity.pdbx_description
1 polymer ?
#
loop_
_entity_poly.entity_id
_entity_poly.type
_entity_poly.pdbx_seq_one_letter_code
_entity_poly.pdbx_strand_id
1 'polypeptide(L)'
;MASIWKYVKYIAFGLTGVVVLLLIWGVVIEPRLVDYKEETAVVPNLPAPWEGKRIALIADLQIGMWLGNENTITKIVNRIIKERPAAVLVAGDFVYKPTDEDEREDVEIEDVRNFMSEVNEAAALLRPLINAEIPTYAVLGNHDYGMGYPDSVKNERLAIAVRQTLETTGVRVIDNAAVPLVLSDERNTQNNSAINTDAALYVVGIGSRYAGNDKPEIALAQVPENASRIIFMHNPNSFAAFPAYTAPLAVAGHTHGGQIRIPFTENWSWMALLADEKIHGDGWIDGYGQAGNRLYVNRGIGFSYFPIRINCRPELTMFSLRRGNN
;
A
#
# COMPACT_ATOMS: atom_id res chain seq x y z
N MET A 1 37.20 -28.16 -33.96
CA MET A 1 36.63 -28.17 -32.60
C MET A 1 37.08 -27.00 -31.72
N ALA A 2 38.36 -26.60 -31.69
CA ALA A 2 38.85 -25.50 -30.84
C ALA A 2 38.21 -24.11 -31.11
N SER A 3 37.77 -23.82 -32.35
CA SER A 3 37.14 -22.52 -32.67
C SER A 3 35.72 -22.38 -32.14
N ILE A 4 34.93 -23.47 -32.11
CA ILE A 4 33.54 -23.47 -31.61
C ILE A 4 33.52 -23.15 -30.11
N TRP A 5 34.43 -23.73 -29.33
CA TRP A 5 34.56 -23.46 -27.90
C TRP A 5 34.91 -22.01 -27.58
N LYS A 6 35.63 -21.30 -28.48
CA LYS A 6 35.92 -19.88 -28.32
C LYS A 6 34.65 -19.03 -28.46
N TYR A 7 33.80 -19.32 -29.45
CA TYR A 7 32.52 -18.63 -29.63
C TYR A 7 31.52 -18.95 -28.51
N VAL A 8 31.44 -20.21 -28.08
CA VAL A 8 30.62 -20.59 -26.91
C VAL A 8 31.04 -19.81 -25.66
N LYS A 9 32.36 -19.66 -25.41
CA LYS A 9 32.86 -18.85 -24.28
C LYS A 9 32.50 -17.38 -24.40
N TYR A 10 32.58 -16.78 -25.58
CA TYR A 10 32.18 -15.37 -25.76
C TYR A 10 30.68 -15.16 -25.64
N ILE A 11 29.86 -16.08 -26.15
CA ILE A 11 28.41 -16.04 -25.98
C ILE A 11 28.07 -16.17 -24.49
N ALA A 12 28.65 -17.14 -23.80
CA ALA A 12 28.44 -17.31 -22.35
C ALA A 12 28.86 -16.05 -21.58
N PHE A 13 30.04 -15.48 -21.88
CA PHE A 13 30.50 -14.24 -21.25
C PHE A 13 29.57 -13.05 -21.54
N GLY A 14 29.08 -12.92 -22.77
CA GLY A 14 28.11 -11.90 -23.14
C GLY A 14 26.80 -12.05 -22.38
N LEU A 15 26.26 -13.27 -22.27
CA LEU A 15 25.05 -13.56 -21.51
C LEU A 15 25.24 -13.27 -20.01
N THR A 16 26.36 -13.67 -19.43
CA THR A 16 26.71 -13.32 -18.05
C THR A 16 26.77 -11.80 -17.86
N GLY A 17 27.37 -11.07 -18.80
CA GLY A 17 27.41 -9.61 -18.78
C GLY A 17 26.01 -8.99 -18.78
N VAL A 18 25.09 -9.49 -19.61
CA VAL A 18 23.69 -9.04 -19.63
C VAL A 18 22.99 -9.29 -18.29
N VAL A 19 23.15 -10.49 -17.71
CA VAL A 19 22.56 -10.82 -16.40
C VAL A 19 23.09 -9.90 -15.31
N VAL A 20 24.40 -9.65 -15.27
CA VAL A 20 25.02 -8.72 -14.30
C VAL A 20 24.47 -7.32 -14.46
N LEU A 21 24.34 -6.82 -15.70
CA LEU A 21 23.76 -5.50 -15.96
C LEU A 21 22.28 -5.42 -15.54
N LEU A 22 21.49 -6.46 -15.78
CA LEU A 22 20.10 -6.53 -15.33
C LEU A 22 19.99 -6.56 -13.80
N LEU A 23 20.88 -7.27 -13.11
CA LEU A 23 20.93 -7.26 -11.64
C LEU A 23 21.33 -5.89 -11.09
N ILE A 24 22.35 -5.25 -11.68
CA ILE A 24 22.73 -3.88 -11.29
C ILE A 24 21.57 -2.92 -11.51
N TRP A 25 20.91 -3.00 -12.67
CA TRP A 25 19.73 -2.22 -12.98
C TRP A 25 18.63 -2.45 -11.94
N GLY A 26 18.27 -3.70 -11.69
CA GLY A 26 17.15 -4.07 -10.84
C GLY A 26 17.38 -3.91 -9.33
N VAL A 27 18.62 -3.85 -8.85
CA VAL A 27 18.95 -3.68 -7.42
C VAL A 27 19.32 -2.25 -7.10
N VAL A 28 20.06 -1.57 -8.00
CA VAL A 28 20.66 -0.26 -7.72
C VAL A 28 19.85 0.87 -8.32
N ILE A 29 19.37 0.71 -9.57
CA ILE A 29 18.82 1.82 -10.35
C ILE A 29 17.29 1.84 -10.27
N GLU A 30 16.63 0.82 -10.79
CA GLU A 30 15.18 0.83 -10.98
C GLU A 30 14.39 0.98 -9.68
N PRO A 31 14.73 0.31 -8.56
CA PRO A 31 14.01 0.51 -7.30
C PRO A 31 14.10 1.94 -6.76
N ARG A 32 14.97 2.80 -7.31
CA ARG A 32 15.22 4.17 -6.84
C ARG A 32 14.55 5.19 -7.77
N LEU A 33 13.92 4.70 -8.85
CA LEU A 33 13.15 5.46 -9.82
C LEU A 33 11.66 5.31 -9.52
N VAL A 34 11.05 6.31 -8.90
CA VAL A 34 9.61 6.31 -8.58
C VAL A 34 8.78 6.49 -9.84
N ASP A 35 7.74 5.68 -10.00
CA ASP A 35 6.67 5.91 -10.96
C ASP A 35 5.57 6.77 -10.29
N TYR A 36 5.30 7.93 -10.89
CA TYR A 36 4.32 8.89 -10.37
C TYR A 36 3.06 8.78 -11.23
N LYS A 37 2.05 8.08 -10.71
CA LYS A 37 0.79 7.87 -11.41
C LYS A 37 -0.25 8.89 -11.01
N GLU A 38 -0.98 9.39 -12.01
CA GLU A 38 -2.14 10.25 -11.84
C GLU A 38 -3.36 9.49 -12.35
N GLU A 39 -4.32 9.27 -11.47
CA GLU A 39 -5.51 8.47 -11.75
C GLU A 39 -6.78 9.30 -11.50
N THR A 40 -7.84 9.01 -12.24
CA THR A 40 -9.14 9.64 -12.01
C THR A 40 -10.06 8.67 -11.28
N ALA A 41 -10.48 9.04 -10.07
CA ALA A 41 -11.39 8.25 -9.26
C ALA A 41 -12.79 8.84 -9.31
N VAL A 42 -13.72 8.10 -9.90
CA VAL A 42 -15.14 8.48 -9.97
C VAL A 42 -15.86 7.96 -8.73
N VAL A 43 -16.37 8.86 -7.91
CA VAL A 43 -17.01 8.54 -6.62
C VAL A 43 -18.49 8.97 -6.64
N PRO A 44 -19.44 8.03 -6.48
CA PRO A 44 -20.86 8.34 -6.36
C PRO A 44 -21.13 9.28 -5.18
N ASN A 45 -22.10 10.19 -5.37
CA ASN A 45 -22.52 11.18 -4.36
C ASN A 45 -21.37 12.03 -3.79
N LEU A 46 -20.27 12.20 -4.53
CA LEU A 46 -19.15 13.05 -4.09
C LEU A 46 -19.64 14.49 -3.84
N PRO A 47 -19.46 15.04 -2.63
CA PRO A 47 -19.89 16.40 -2.34
C PRO A 47 -19.11 17.42 -3.19
N ALA A 48 -19.77 18.51 -3.58
CA ALA A 48 -19.19 19.50 -4.50
C ALA A 48 -17.80 20.04 -4.09
N PRO A 49 -17.50 20.31 -2.80
CA PRO A 49 -16.16 20.75 -2.38
C PRO A 49 -15.02 19.75 -2.64
N TRP A 50 -15.34 18.47 -2.81
CA TRP A 50 -14.38 17.40 -3.10
C TRP A 50 -14.06 17.23 -4.58
N GLU A 51 -14.84 17.83 -5.48
CA GLU A 51 -14.59 17.76 -6.92
C GLU A 51 -13.19 18.32 -7.25
N GLY A 52 -12.37 17.50 -7.92
CA GLY A 52 -10.99 17.85 -8.29
C GLY A 52 -9.99 17.84 -7.13
N LYS A 53 -10.42 17.56 -5.89
CA LYS A 53 -9.48 17.29 -4.79
C LYS A 53 -8.70 16.01 -5.06
N ARG A 54 -7.50 15.93 -4.51
CA ARG A 54 -6.60 14.80 -4.74
C ARG A 54 -6.33 14.00 -3.47
N ILE A 55 -6.24 12.69 -3.59
CA ILE A 55 -5.88 11.76 -2.52
C ILE A 55 -4.64 10.98 -2.96
N ALA A 56 -3.60 10.98 -2.14
CA ALA A 56 -2.40 10.19 -2.42
C ALA A 56 -2.54 8.77 -1.86
N LEU A 57 -2.00 7.79 -2.58
CA LEU A 57 -1.88 6.40 -2.15
C LEU A 57 -0.43 5.95 -2.22
N ILE A 58 0.03 5.37 -1.12
CA ILE A 58 1.28 4.61 -1.02
C ILE A 58 1.02 3.30 -0.28
N ALA A 59 1.86 2.30 -0.48
CA ALA A 59 1.73 0.99 0.14
C ALA A 59 3.10 0.35 0.34
N ASP A 60 3.15 -0.69 1.18
CA ASP A 60 4.27 -1.60 1.33
C ASP A 60 5.62 -0.87 1.49
N LEU A 61 5.79 -0.12 2.59
CA LEU A 61 7.05 0.55 2.89
C LEU A 61 8.16 -0.48 3.16
N GLN A 62 7.81 -1.57 3.86
CA GLN A 62 8.66 -2.72 4.13
C GLN A 62 10.03 -2.34 4.69
N ILE A 63 10.04 -1.49 5.73
CA ILE A 63 11.25 -1.08 6.45
C ILE A 63 11.87 -2.28 7.17
N GLY A 64 13.19 -2.44 7.10
CA GLY A 64 13.91 -3.56 7.72
C GLY A 64 14.53 -4.53 6.72
N MET A 65 14.18 -4.46 5.43
CA MET A 65 14.86 -5.25 4.41
C MET A 65 16.26 -4.71 4.11
N TRP A 66 17.23 -5.61 3.92
CA TRP A 66 18.55 -5.24 3.43
C TRP A 66 18.46 -4.56 2.05
N LEU A 67 19.26 -3.53 1.83
CA LEU A 67 19.19 -2.67 0.63
C LEU A 67 17.82 -1.99 0.44
N GLY A 68 17.14 -1.70 1.55
CA GLY A 68 15.84 -1.04 1.66
C GLY A 68 15.67 0.23 0.83
N ASN A 69 14.47 0.80 0.91
CA ASN A 69 14.05 1.88 0.02
C ASN A 69 13.69 3.17 0.74
N GLU A 70 14.26 3.40 1.93
CA GLU A 70 14.04 4.54 2.82
C GLU A 70 14.26 5.88 2.12
N ASN A 71 15.29 5.97 1.28
CA ASN A 71 15.57 7.15 0.47
C ASN A 71 14.48 7.41 -0.58
N THR A 72 13.91 6.36 -1.15
CA THR A 72 12.81 6.47 -2.12
C THR A 72 11.50 6.83 -1.42
N ILE A 73 11.24 6.25 -0.23
CA ILE A 73 10.13 6.66 0.64
C ILE A 73 10.25 8.15 0.97
N THR A 74 11.44 8.62 1.35
CA THR A 74 11.72 10.04 1.60
C THR A 74 11.41 10.91 0.38
N LYS A 75 11.83 10.50 -0.83
CA LYS A 75 11.50 11.21 -2.08
C LYS A 75 9.99 11.28 -2.33
N ILE A 76 9.28 10.18 -2.08
CA ILE A 76 7.82 10.08 -2.24
C ILE A 76 7.11 10.99 -1.23
N VAL A 77 7.49 10.94 0.05
CA VAL A 77 6.96 11.80 1.10
C VAL A 77 7.17 13.28 0.78
N ASN A 78 8.38 13.66 0.36
CA ASN A 78 8.66 15.03 -0.08
C ASN A 78 7.81 15.44 -1.28
N ARG A 79 7.56 14.52 -2.21
CA ARG A 79 6.68 14.77 -3.35
C ARG A 79 5.23 14.99 -2.90
N ILE A 80 4.71 14.15 -2.01
CA ILE A 80 3.37 14.30 -1.43
C ILE A 80 3.23 15.67 -0.74
N ILE A 81 4.21 16.07 0.07
CA ILE A 81 4.22 17.37 0.76
C ILE A 81 4.16 18.53 -0.24
N LYS A 82 4.94 18.45 -1.33
CA LYS A 82 4.93 19.45 -2.39
C LYS A 82 3.57 19.53 -3.09
N GLU A 83 2.89 18.40 -3.24
CA GLU A 83 1.62 18.31 -3.96
C GLU A 83 0.37 18.63 -3.13
N ARG A 84 0.50 18.59 -1.79
CA ARG A 84 -0.56 18.91 -0.81
C ARG A 84 -1.92 18.26 -1.15
N PRO A 85 -2.00 16.93 -1.26
CA PRO A 85 -3.30 16.26 -1.39
C PRO A 85 -4.17 16.51 -0.16
N ALA A 86 -5.47 16.31 -0.30
CA ALA A 86 -6.43 16.44 0.80
C ALA A 86 -6.24 15.37 1.88
N ALA A 87 -5.71 14.20 1.50
CA ALA A 87 -5.26 13.17 2.43
C ALA A 87 -4.26 12.21 1.76
N VAL A 88 -3.58 11.42 2.59
CA VAL A 88 -2.72 10.30 2.19
C VAL A 88 -3.31 9.02 2.78
N LEU A 89 -3.40 7.99 1.94
CA LEU A 89 -3.72 6.63 2.36
C LEU A 89 -2.45 5.77 2.29
N VAL A 90 -2.16 5.05 3.37
CA VAL A 90 -1.06 4.09 3.46
C VAL A 90 -1.64 2.69 3.60
N ALA A 91 -1.52 1.88 2.55
CA ALA A 91 -2.15 0.56 2.46
C ALA A 91 -1.28 -0.57 3.04
N GLY A 92 -0.88 -0.43 4.31
CA GLY A 92 -0.24 -1.50 5.10
C GLY A 92 1.20 -1.84 4.75
N ASP A 93 1.74 -2.79 5.53
CA ASP A 93 3.11 -3.30 5.47
C ASP A 93 4.17 -2.21 5.64
N PHE A 94 4.23 -1.68 6.86
CA PHE A 94 5.20 -0.64 7.23
C PHE A 94 6.59 -1.24 7.42
N VAL A 95 6.66 -2.46 7.95
CA VAL A 95 7.90 -3.16 8.29
C VAL A 95 7.98 -4.50 7.57
N TYR A 96 9.20 -4.91 7.24
CA TYR A 96 9.51 -6.19 6.63
C TYR A 96 9.86 -7.22 7.69
N LYS A 97 8.90 -8.10 7.97
CA LYS A 97 9.13 -9.22 8.88
C LYS A 97 8.54 -10.51 8.31
N PRO A 98 9.29 -11.29 7.52
CA PRO A 98 8.96 -12.68 7.29
C PRO A 98 9.41 -13.46 8.52
N THR A 99 8.59 -13.52 9.56
CA THR A 99 8.77 -14.60 10.55
C THR A 99 8.18 -15.85 9.93
N ASP A 100 9.03 -16.62 9.23
CA ASP A 100 8.71 -17.94 8.70
C ASP A 100 8.73 -19.03 9.80
N GLU A 101 9.02 -18.65 11.05
CA GLU A 101 9.09 -19.62 12.14
C GLU A 101 7.72 -19.84 12.77
N ASP A 102 7.07 -20.92 12.35
CA ASP A 102 5.91 -21.57 12.98
C ASP A 102 6.11 -21.96 14.47
N GLU A 103 7.22 -21.59 15.14
CA GLU A 103 7.66 -22.25 16.38
C GLU A 103 8.12 -21.37 17.56
N ARG A 104 7.96 -20.04 17.57
CA ARG A 104 8.34 -19.28 18.79
C ARG A 104 7.20 -18.53 19.45
N GLU A 105 6.63 -19.14 20.50
CA GLU A 105 5.97 -18.42 21.60
C GLU A 105 6.92 -17.40 22.27
N ASP A 106 8.23 -17.63 22.16
CA ASP A 106 9.30 -16.81 22.73
C ASP A 106 10.02 -16.00 21.64
N VAL A 107 9.46 -14.85 21.24
CA VAL A 107 10.20 -13.88 20.42
C VAL A 107 11.38 -13.37 21.24
N GLU A 108 12.61 -13.55 20.75
CA GLU A 108 13.80 -13.09 21.45
C GLU A 108 13.75 -11.56 21.66
N ILE A 109 14.26 -11.08 22.80
CA ILE A 109 14.23 -9.65 23.15
C ILE A 109 14.91 -8.80 22.06
N GLU A 110 15.93 -9.34 21.40
CA GLU A 110 16.64 -8.68 20.31
C GLU A 110 15.78 -8.52 19.05
N ASP A 111 15.00 -9.54 18.67
CA ASP A 111 14.07 -9.47 17.55
C ASP A 111 12.94 -8.47 17.78
N VAL A 112 12.46 -8.36 19.03
CA VAL A 112 11.50 -7.31 19.40
C VAL A 112 12.15 -5.93 19.30
N ARG A 113 13.41 -5.78 19.72
CA ARG A 113 14.13 -4.50 19.65
C ARG A 113 14.34 -4.06 18.20
N ASN A 114 14.79 -4.97 17.33
CA ASN A 114 15.00 -4.68 15.91
C ASN A 114 13.69 -4.28 15.24
N PHE A 115 12.63 -5.07 15.46
CA PHE A 115 11.28 -4.73 14.99
C PHE A 115 10.83 -3.35 15.44
N MET A 116 10.96 -3.03 16.73
CA MET A 116 10.60 -1.70 17.23
C MET A 116 11.46 -0.59 16.61
N SER A 117 12.73 -0.85 16.28
CA SER A 117 13.56 0.11 15.55
C SER A 117 12.99 0.39 14.15
N GLU A 118 12.62 -0.66 13.42
CA GLU A 118 12.02 -0.56 12.07
C GLU A 118 10.67 0.17 12.10
N VAL A 119 9.81 -0.15 13.08
CA VAL A 119 8.52 0.54 13.27
C VAL A 119 8.73 2.03 13.56
N ASN A 120 9.70 2.37 14.42
CA ASN A 120 10.04 3.76 14.70
C ASN A 120 10.59 4.49 13.47
N GLU A 121 11.38 3.82 12.64
CA GLU A 121 11.89 4.37 11.39
C GLU A 121 10.78 4.59 10.37
N ALA A 122 9.87 3.63 10.19
CA ALA A 122 8.68 3.79 9.34
C ALA A 122 7.85 5.02 9.76
N ALA A 123 7.60 5.16 11.06
CA ALA A 123 6.89 6.31 11.61
C ALA A 123 7.68 7.62 11.41
N ALA A 124 8.99 7.61 11.59
CA ALA A 124 9.85 8.77 11.36
C ALA A 124 9.82 9.24 9.89
N LEU A 125 9.79 8.31 8.93
CA LEU A 125 9.68 8.61 7.51
C LEU A 125 8.32 9.24 7.14
N LEU A 126 7.25 8.91 7.85
CA LEU A 126 5.91 9.47 7.63
C LEU A 126 5.65 10.76 8.41
N ARG A 127 6.38 11.01 9.50
CA ARG A 127 6.25 12.23 10.33
C ARG A 127 6.26 13.55 9.55
N PRO A 128 7.05 13.73 8.47
CA PRO A 128 6.99 14.95 7.65
C PRO A 128 5.60 15.24 7.06
N LEU A 129 4.79 14.22 6.76
CA LEU A 129 3.41 14.41 6.29
C LEU A 129 2.54 15.06 7.36
N ILE A 130 2.70 14.60 8.61
CA ILE A 130 1.98 15.12 9.77
C ILE A 130 2.42 16.55 10.09
N ASN A 131 3.73 16.81 10.07
CA ASN A 131 4.27 18.16 10.24
C ASN A 131 3.80 19.14 9.15
N ALA A 132 3.50 18.64 7.95
CA ALA A 132 2.95 19.43 6.85
C ALA A 132 1.41 19.59 6.92
N GLU A 133 0.79 19.09 7.99
CA GLU A 133 -0.65 19.10 8.27
C GLU A 133 -1.48 18.36 7.19
N ILE A 134 -0.93 17.29 6.62
CA ILE A 134 -1.64 16.45 5.64
C ILE A 134 -2.28 15.27 6.38
N PRO A 135 -3.62 15.16 6.39
CA PRO A 135 -4.30 14.02 6.99
C PRO A 135 -3.79 12.71 6.41
N THR A 136 -3.30 11.82 7.28
CA THR A 136 -2.69 10.54 6.86
C THR A 136 -3.40 9.40 7.56
N TYR A 137 -3.92 8.47 6.76
CA TYR A 137 -4.68 7.31 7.23
C TYR A 137 -3.96 6.02 6.82
N ALA A 138 -4.03 5.02 7.69
CA ALA A 138 -3.34 3.75 7.51
C ALA A 138 -4.27 2.56 7.79
N VAL A 139 -4.03 1.45 7.10
CA VAL A 139 -4.45 0.10 7.51
C VAL A 139 -3.20 -0.71 7.79
N LEU A 140 -3.31 -1.80 8.54
CA LEU A 140 -2.19 -2.73 8.74
C LEU A 140 -2.19 -3.82 7.67
N GLY A 141 -1.00 -4.25 7.27
CA GLY A 141 -0.77 -5.38 6.37
C GLY A 141 -0.46 -6.66 7.12
N ASN A 142 -0.01 -7.70 6.41
CA ASN A 142 0.32 -8.99 7.03
C ASN A 142 1.67 -8.96 7.75
N HIS A 143 2.67 -8.24 7.22
CA HIS A 143 3.98 -8.15 7.86
C HIS A 143 3.95 -7.33 9.16
N ASP A 144 2.98 -6.44 9.32
CA ASP A 144 2.74 -5.72 10.57
C ASP A 144 2.28 -6.68 11.70
N TYR A 145 1.73 -7.84 11.35
CA TYR A 145 1.42 -8.95 12.27
C TYR A 145 2.53 -10.01 12.33
N GLY A 146 3.64 -9.83 11.60
CA GLY A 146 4.70 -10.83 11.45
C GLY A 146 4.32 -12.01 10.54
N MET A 147 3.33 -11.86 9.67
CA MET A 147 2.87 -12.96 8.81
C MET A 147 3.48 -12.84 7.40
N GLY A 148 4.30 -13.82 7.01
CA GLY A 148 4.83 -13.94 5.65
C GLY A 148 3.87 -14.63 4.67
N TYR A 149 3.01 -15.52 5.18
CA TYR A 149 2.08 -16.33 4.40
C TYR A 149 0.67 -16.33 5.03
N PRO A 150 -0.38 -16.74 4.29
CA PRO A 150 -1.75 -16.77 4.81
C PRO A 150 -1.92 -17.60 6.08
N ASP A 151 -1.20 -18.71 6.20
CA ASP A 151 -1.31 -19.67 7.30
C ASP A 151 -0.32 -19.40 8.45
N SER A 152 0.54 -18.37 8.34
CA SER A 152 1.48 -17.99 9.39
C SER A 152 0.76 -17.64 10.70
N VAL A 153 1.42 -17.87 11.84
CA VAL A 153 0.86 -17.44 13.13
C VAL A 153 0.91 -15.92 13.27
N LYS A 154 -0.27 -15.30 13.44
CA LYS A 154 -0.34 -13.85 13.68
C LYS A 154 0.19 -13.46 15.05
N ASN A 155 0.90 -12.34 15.12
CA ASN A 155 1.35 -11.76 16.38
C ASN A 155 0.65 -10.41 16.66
N GLU A 156 -0.40 -10.47 17.50
CA GLU A 156 -1.18 -9.28 17.88
C GLU A 156 -0.35 -8.23 18.62
N ARG A 157 0.70 -8.63 19.35
CA ARG A 157 1.55 -7.67 20.07
C ARG A 157 2.36 -6.81 19.10
N LEU A 158 2.83 -7.39 17.99
CA LEU A 158 3.52 -6.65 16.94
C LEU A 158 2.57 -5.65 16.27
N ALA A 159 1.38 -6.09 15.88
CA ALA A 159 0.37 -5.23 15.26
C ALA A 159 -0.06 -4.07 16.17
N ILE A 160 -0.23 -4.32 17.48
CA ILE A 160 -0.50 -3.29 18.49
C ILE A 160 0.65 -2.28 18.55
N ALA A 161 1.91 -2.74 18.54
CA ALA A 161 3.07 -1.87 18.61
C ALA A 161 3.22 -1.00 17.35
N VAL A 162 2.97 -1.56 16.17
CA VAL A 162 2.91 -0.81 14.90
C VAL A 162 1.84 0.27 14.99
N ARG A 163 0.60 -0.11 15.34
CA ARG A 163 -0.51 0.83 15.48
C ARG A 163 -0.19 1.98 16.43
N GLN A 164 0.24 1.66 17.65
CA GLN A 164 0.49 2.65 18.70
C GLN A 164 1.58 3.63 18.29
N THR A 165 2.64 3.17 17.63
CA THR A 165 3.74 4.04 17.16
C THR A 165 3.28 4.97 16.05
N LEU A 166 2.47 4.46 15.10
CA LEU A 166 1.87 5.27 14.02
C LEU A 166 0.90 6.31 14.58
N GLU A 167 -0.01 5.92 15.47
CA GLU A 167 -0.99 6.81 16.10
C GLU A 167 -0.32 7.90 16.93
N THR A 168 0.73 7.54 17.69
CA THR A 168 1.53 8.50 18.46
C THR A 168 2.26 9.51 17.56
N THR A 169 2.58 9.12 16.33
CA THR A 169 3.17 10.02 15.32
C THR A 169 2.11 10.92 14.65
N GLY A 170 0.83 10.62 14.82
CA GLY A 170 -0.30 11.36 14.24
C GLY A 170 -0.89 10.72 12.98
N VAL A 171 -0.43 9.53 12.58
CA VAL A 171 -1.05 8.73 11.52
C VAL A 171 -2.28 8.02 12.10
N ARG A 172 -3.46 8.20 11.49
CA ARG A 172 -4.67 7.55 11.98
C ARG A 172 -4.83 6.16 11.39
N VAL A 173 -4.65 5.13 12.21
CA VAL A 173 -4.90 3.74 11.79
C VAL A 173 -6.39 3.44 11.84
N ILE A 174 -6.94 2.97 10.73
CA ILE A 174 -8.35 2.60 10.59
C ILE A 174 -8.41 1.09 10.39
N ASP A 175 -9.13 0.40 11.27
CA ASP A 175 -9.25 -1.05 11.25
C ASP A 175 -10.72 -1.43 11.38
N ASN A 176 -11.27 -1.97 10.29
CA ASN A 176 -12.70 -2.27 10.12
C ASN A 176 -13.62 -1.13 10.56
N ALA A 177 -13.25 0.09 10.19
CA ALA A 177 -13.92 1.30 10.63
C ALA A 177 -14.06 2.31 9.50
N ALA A 178 -14.98 3.25 9.67
CA ALA A 178 -15.19 4.35 8.76
C ALA A 178 -15.02 5.67 9.50
N VAL A 179 -14.35 6.63 8.87
CA VAL A 179 -14.10 7.95 9.45
C VAL A 179 -14.49 9.04 8.46
N PRO A 180 -15.26 10.07 8.88
CA PRO A 180 -15.54 11.18 8.01
C PRO A 180 -14.28 12.04 7.85
N LEU A 181 -13.83 12.20 6.61
CA LEU A 181 -12.84 13.20 6.24
C LEU A 181 -13.59 14.44 5.76
N VAL A 182 -13.35 15.56 6.44
CA VAL A 182 -13.95 16.86 6.13
C VAL A 182 -12.82 17.80 5.72
N LEU A 183 -13.02 18.56 4.65
CA LEU A 183 -12.07 19.59 4.25
C LEU A 183 -12.04 20.67 5.33
N SER A 184 -10.86 20.99 5.84
CA SER A 184 -10.68 22.13 6.73
C SER A 184 -10.94 23.41 5.94
N ASP A 185 -12.06 24.08 6.22
CA ASP A 185 -12.24 25.47 5.79
C ASP A 185 -11.36 26.36 6.67
N GLU A 186 -10.39 27.06 6.08
CA GLU A 186 -9.61 28.12 6.77
C GLU A 186 -10.53 29.19 7.42
N ARG A 187 -11.81 29.25 7.02
CA ARG A 187 -12.80 30.24 7.46
C ARG A 187 -13.65 29.84 8.67
N ASN A 188 -13.53 28.63 9.21
CA ASN A 188 -14.47 28.12 10.23
C ASN A 188 -13.84 27.75 11.60
N THR A 189 -12.62 28.20 11.88
CA THR A 189 -11.93 27.92 13.15
C THR A 189 -12.45 28.68 14.37
N GLN A 190 -13.57 29.40 14.27
CA GLN A 190 -14.12 30.19 15.38
C GLN A 190 -15.39 29.67 16.05
N ASN A 191 -16.03 28.59 15.56
CA ASN A 191 -17.23 28.07 16.22
C ASN A 191 -17.09 26.59 16.56
N ASN A 192 -17.15 26.31 17.85
CA ASN A 192 -17.15 24.98 18.51
C ASN A 192 -18.46 24.20 18.22
N SER A 193 -18.93 24.21 16.98
CA SER A 193 -20.12 23.49 16.53
C SER A 193 -19.71 22.11 16.01
N ALA A 194 -20.53 21.09 16.26
CA ALA A 194 -20.31 19.72 15.78
C ALA A 194 -19.88 19.72 14.30
N ILE A 195 -18.87 18.92 13.95
CA ILE A 195 -18.35 18.79 12.59
C ILE A 195 -19.54 18.41 11.68
N ASN A 196 -19.89 19.28 10.74
CA ASN A 196 -20.93 18.97 9.76
C ASN A 196 -20.38 17.91 8.78
N THR A 197 -20.94 16.71 8.84
CA THR A 197 -20.54 15.57 7.99
C THR A 197 -21.31 15.47 6.67
N ASP A 198 -22.25 16.37 6.39
CA ASP A 198 -23.07 16.34 5.17
C ASP A 198 -22.24 16.45 3.88
N ALA A 199 -21.03 17.04 3.98
CA ALA A 199 -20.06 17.16 2.90
C ALA A 199 -18.81 16.29 3.12
N ALA A 200 -18.86 15.28 3.99
CA ALA A 200 -17.72 14.40 4.25
C ALA A 200 -17.50 13.39 3.12
N LEU A 201 -16.22 13.09 2.88
CA LEU A 201 -15.80 11.87 2.21
C LEU A 201 -15.49 10.83 3.29
N TYR A 202 -16.14 9.68 3.30
CA TYR A 202 -15.83 8.63 4.28
C TYR A 202 -14.59 7.85 3.84
N VAL A 203 -13.59 7.78 4.73
CA VAL A 203 -12.42 6.93 4.55
C VAL A 203 -12.65 5.64 5.34
N VAL A 204 -12.67 4.51 4.65
CA VAL A 204 -13.03 3.20 5.22
C VAL A 204 -11.82 2.28 5.16
N GLY A 205 -11.30 1.89 6.32
CA GLY A 205 -10.15 0.99 6.42
C GLY A 205 -10.58 -0.43 6.75
N ILE A 206 -10.01 -1.41 6.06
CA ILE A 206 -10.26 -2.84 6.28
C ILE A 206 -9.03 -3.47 6.91
N GLY A 207 -9.25 -4.32 7.92
CA GLY A 207 -8.19 -5.04 8.62
C GLY A 207 -7.44 -6.04 7.74
N SER A 208 -6.35 -6.58 8.26
CA SER A 208 -5.46 -7.50 7.53
C SER A 208 -6.13 -8.84 7.22
N ARG A 209 -6.11 -9.24 5.94
CA ARG A 209 -6.69 -10.50 5.43
C ARG A 209 -6.03 -11.73 6.02
N TYR A 210 -4.69 -11.77 6.01
CA TYR A 210 -3.92 -12.91 6.50
C TYR A 210 -4.15 -13.09 8.01
N ALA A 211 -4.25 -12.01 8.77
CA ALA A 211 -4.59 -12.06 10.19
C ALA A 211 -6.07 -12.46 10.48
N GLY A 212 -6.88 -12.73 9.45
CA GLY A 212 -8.30 -13.07 9.54
C GLY A 212 -9.18 -11.92 10.04
N ASN A 213 -8.68 -10.69 9.93
CA ASN A 213 -9.29 -9.50 10.51
C ASN A 213 -9.92 -8.58 9.44
N ASP A 214 -10.08 -9.01 8.20
CA ASP A 214 -10.78 -8.22 7.19
C ASP A 214 -12.30 -8.37 7.33
N LYS A 215 -12.97 -7.32 7.83
CA LYS A 215 -14.42 -7.31 8.10
C LYS A 215 -15.14 -6.19 7.34
N PRO A 216 -15.29 -6.29 6.00
CA PRO A 216 -15.98 -5.30 5.17
C PRO A 216 -17.35 -4.91 5.69
N GLU A 217 -18.15 -5.88 6.13
CA GLU A 217 -19.51 -5.67 6.63
C GLU A 217 -19.54 -4.78 7.88
N ILE A 218 -18.58 -4.96 8.80
CA ILE A 218 -18.46 -4.16 10.03
C ILE A 218 -18.06 -2.72 9.69
N ALA A 219 -17.10 -2.56 8.77
CA ALA A 219 -16.62 -1.24 8.36
C ALA A 219 -17.71 -0.46 7.61
N LEU A 220 -18.42 -1.12 6.69
CA LEU A 220 -19.46 -0.51 5.87
C LEU A 220 -20.70 -0.12 6.67
N ALA A 221 -21.05 -0.86 7.72
CA ALA A 221 -22.19 -0.54 8.60
C ALA A 221 -22.05 0.82 9.30
N GLN A 222 -20.83 1.37 9.37
CA GLN A 222 -20.54 2.68 9.97
C GLN A 222 -20.65 3.83 8.96
N VAL A 223 -20.82 3.54 7.66
CA VAL A 223 -20.96 4.56 6.62
C VAL A 223 -22.44 4.89 6.43
N PRO A 224 -22.86 6.17 6.54
CA PRO A 224 -24.23 6.54 6.27
C PRO A 224 -24.68 6.13 4.87
N GLU A 225 -25.97 5.90 4.73
CA GLU A 225 -26.58 5.56 3.44
C GLU A 225 -26.26 6.65 2.40
N ASN A 226 -25.91 6.23 1.19
CA ASN A 226 -25.53 7.09 0.06
C ASN A 226 -24.31 8.00 0.28
N ALA A 227 -23.64 7.97 1.44
CA ALA A 227 -22.45 8.77 1.67
C ALA A 227 -21.30 8.34 0.75
N SER A 228 -20.65 9.35 0.16
CA SER A 228 -19.43 9.16 -0.64
C SER A 228 -18.34 8.53 0.21
N ARG A 229 -17.60 7.57 -0.37
CA ARG A 229 -16.57 6.83 0.37
C ARG A 229 -15.42 6.39 -0.52
N ILE A 230 -14.25 6.29 0.12
CA ILE A 230 -13.06 5.61 -0.39
C ILE A 230 -12.71 4.50 0.58
N ILE A 231 -12.49 3.30 0.04
CA ILE A 231 -12.13 2.12 0.83
C ILE A 231 -10.67 1.81 0.58
N PHE A 232 -9.95 1.43 1.62
CA PHE A 232 -8.58 0.95 1.47
C PHE A 232 -8.31 -0.24 2.39
N MET A 233 -7.51 -1.15 1.88
CA MET A 233 -7.14 -2.42 2.50
C MET A 233 -5.71 -2.73 2.12
N HIS A 234 -5.02 -3.57 2.87
CA HIS A 234 -3.69 -3.98 2.45
C HIS A 234 -3.76 -5.02 1.33
N ASN A 235 -4.45 -6.15 1.57
CA ASN A 235 -4.53 -7.25 0.61
C ASN A 235 -5.77 -7.10 -0.31
N PRO A 236 -5.61 -7.12 -1.65
CA PRO A 236 -6.71 -6.98 -2.60
C PRO A 236 -7.74 -8.12 -2.54
N ASN A 237 -7.40 -9.27 -1.95
CA ASN A 237 -8.30 -10.41 -1.86
C ASN A 237 -9.48 -10.17 -0.91
N SER A 238 -9.38 -9.22 0.03
CA SER A 238 -10.52 -8.77 0.84
C SER A 238 -11.62 -8.10 0.00
N PHE A 239 -11.28 -7.57 -1.19
CA PHE A 239 -12.23 -6.91 -2.07
C PHE A 239 -13.35 -7.83 -2.58
N ALA A 240 -13.10 -9.14 -2.71
CA ALA A 240 -14.09 -10.09 -3.20
C ALA A 240 -15.34 -10.20 -2.31
N ALA A 241 -15.20 -9.91 -1.02
CA ALA A 241 -16.27 -10.01 -0.04
C ALA A 241 -17.22 -8.79 -0.04
N PHE A 242 -16.88 -7.71 -0.75
CA PHE A 242 -17.70 -6.51 -0.78
C PHE A 242 -19.00 -6.73 -1.57
N PRO A 243 -20.18 -6.39 -0.99
CA PRO A 243 -21.43 -6.41 -1.75
C PRO A 243 -21.41 -5.44 -2.93
N ALA A 244 -22.27 -5.67 -3.92
CA ALA A 244 -22.39 -4.79 -5.08
C ALA A 244 -22.66 -3.33 -4.69
N TYR A 245 -22.04 -2.39 -5.41
CA TYR A 245 -22.18 -0.94 -5.24
C TYR A 245 -21.75 -0.38 -3.86
N THR A 246 -21.06 -1.17 -3.03
CA THR A 246 -20.61 -0.72 -1.71
C THR A 246 -19.18 -0.19 -1.70
N ALA A 247 -18.37 -0.55 -2.70
CA ALA A 247 -16.96 -0.18 -2.83
C ALA A 247 -16.66 0.45 -4.21
N PRO A 248 -17.32 1.57 -4.57
CA PRO A 248 -17.15 2.20 -5.89
C PRO A 248 -15.73 2.71 -6.14
N LEU A 249 -14.97 2.93 -5.06
CA LEU A 249 -13.55 3.21 -5.08
C LEU A 249 -12.88 2.46 -3.92
N ALA A 250 -12.15 1.40 -4.24
CA ALA A 250 -11.30 0.66 -3.31
C ALA A 250 -9.85 0.70 -3.80
N VAL A 251 -8.91 0.78 -2.86
CA VAL A 251 -7.48 0.74 -3.14
C VAL A 251 -6.75 -0.27 -2.25
N ALA A 252 -5.72 -0.92 -2.78
CA ALA A 252 -4.93 -1.92 -2.05
C ALA A 252 -3.44 -1.91 -2.41
N GLY A 253 -2.64 -2.72 -1.70
CA GLY A 253 -1.21 -2.97 -1.94
C GLY A 253 -0.89 -4.47 -2.05
N HIS A 254 0.06 -4.95 -1.24
CA HIS A 254 0.36 -6.36 -0.94
C HIS A 254 1.24 -7.11 -1.95
N THR A 255 0.94 -7.05 -3.25
CA THR A 255 1.60 -7.95 -4.23
C THR A 255 2.95 -7.43 -4.71
N HIS A 256 3.33 -6.20 -4.35
CA HIS A 256 4.51 -5.50 -4.86
C HIS A 256 4.59 -5.44 -6.40
N GLY A 257 3.48 -5.67 -7.09
CA GLY A 257 3.48 -5.87 -8.53
C GLY A 257 4.26 -7.10 -9.02
N GLY A 258 4.57 -8.05 -8.15
CA GLY A 258 5.44 -9.19 -8.44
C GLY A 258 6.94 -8.86 -8.50
N GLN A 259 7.33 -7.59 -8.34
CA GLN A 259 8.69 -7.05 -8.41
C GLN A 259 9.50 -7.26 -9.71
N ILE A 260 9.34 -8.39 -10.39
CA ILE A 260 10.04 -8.73 -11.63
C ILE A 260 8.97 -8.98 -12.69
N ARG A 261 8.94 -8.14 -13.72
CA ARG A 261 7.95 -8.23 -14.80
C ARG A 261 8.62 -8.43 -16.14
N ILE A 262 7.97 -9.20 -16.99
CA ILE A 262 8.28 -9.22 -18.41
C ILE A 262 7.72 -7.92 -19.02
N PRO A 263 8.45 -7.23 -19.90
CA PRO A 263 7.91 -6.08 -20.63
C PRO A 263 6.57 -6.42 -21.30
N PHE A 264 5.60 -5.48 -21.26
CA PHE A 264 4.26 -5.63 -21.85
C PHE A 264 3.32 -6.62 -21.15
N THR A 265 3.68 -7.07 -19.94
CA THR A 265 2.82 -7.92 -19.11
C THR A 265 2.54 -7.26 -17.76
N GLU A 266 2.23 -5.96 -17.73
CA GLU A 266 2.17 -5.18 -16.49
C GLU A 266 1.14 -5.70 -15.48
N ASN A 267 0.04 -6.30 -15.96
CA ASN A 267 -1.03 -6.86 -15.12
C ASN A 267 -0.80 -8.35 -14.75
N TRP A 268 0.31 -8.95 -15.17
CA TRP A 268 0.68 -10.33 -14.87
C TRP A 268 1.88 -10.37 -13.92
N SER A 269 1.86 -11.32 -12.97
CA SER A 269 2.96 -11.57 -12.05
C SER A 269 3.36 -13.04 -12.12
N TRP A 270 4.66 -13.30 -12.14
CA TRP A 270 5.20 -14.67 -12.04
C TRP A 270 4.77 -15.37 -10.75
N MET A 271 4.44 -14.62 -9.69
CA MET A 271 3.89 -15.17 -8.46
C MET A 271 2.58 -15.91 -8.70
N ALA A 272 1.80 -15.55 -9.73
CA ALA A 272 0.58 -16.28 -10.09
C ALA A 272 0.84 -17.74 -10.52
N LEU A 273 2.08 -18.11 -10.84
CA LEU A 273 2.47 -19.50 -11.11
C LEU A 273 2.73 -20.31 -9.84
N LEU A 274 2.89 -19.64 -8.70
CA LEU A 274 3.34 -20.24 -7.43
C LEU A 274 2.35 -20.03 -6.29
N ALA A 275 1.43 -19.08 -6.41
CA ALA A 275 0.48 -18.74 -5.38
C ALA A 275 -0.79 -19.61 -5.48
N ASP A 276 -1.26 -20.07 -4.32
CA ASP A 276 -2.56 -20.72 -4.18
C ASP A 276 -3.73 -19.70 -4.13
N GLU A 277 -3.42 -18.41 -4.12
CA GLU A 277 -4.39 -17.32 -4.15
C GLU A 277 -4.38 -16.52 -5.47
N LYS A 278 -5.44 -15.73 -5.69
CA LYS A 278 -5.53 -14.86 -6.86
C LYS A 278 -4.55 -13.69 -6.69
N ILE A 279 -3.66 -13.53 -7.66
CA ILE A 279 -2.67 -12.45 -7.70
C ILE A 279 -3.18 -11.28 -8.55
N HIS A 280 -3.12 -10.09 -7.97
CA HIS A 280 -3.43 -8.82 -8.63
C HIS A 280 -2.17 -7.97 -8.73
N GLY A 281 -1.67 -7.75 -9.96
CA GLY A 281 -0.39 -7.08 -10.20
C GLY A 281 -0.35 -5.64 -9.71
N ASP A 282 -1.00 -4.72 -10.42
CA ASP A 282 -1.19 -3.32 -10.03
C ASP A 282 -2.25 -2.68 -10.94
N GLY A 283 -2.51 -1.39 -10.73
CA GLY A 283 -3.43 -0.63 -11.55
C GLY A 283 -4.89 -0.95 -11.26
N TRP A 284 -5.78 -0.52 -12.16
CA TRP A 284 -7.20 -0.87 -12.11
C TRP A 284 -7.40 -2.34 -12.45
N ILE A 285 -8.13 -3.05 -11.57
CA ILE A 285 -8.41 -4.47 -11.72
C ILE A 285 -9.80 -4.67 -12.33
N ASP A 286 -9.84 -5.22 -13.53
CA ASP A 286 -11.08 -5.56 -14.24
C ASP A 286 -11.58 -6.98 -13.89
N GLY A 287 -12.90 -7.18 -13.93
CA GLY A 287 -13.50 -8.51 -13.79
C GLY A 287 -13.32 -9.15 -12.41
N TYR A 288 -13.16 -8.34 -11.36
CA TYR A 288 -13.00 -8.81 -9.99
C TYR A 288 -13.95 -8.06 -9.03
N GLY A 289 -14.44 -8.76 -8.01
CA GLY A 289 -15.45 -8.24 -7.09
C GLY A 289 -16.87 -8.20 -7.69
N GLN A 290 -17.78 -7.55 -6.97
CA GLN A 290 -19.18 -7.41 -7.34
C GLN A 290 -19.44 -6.17 -8.20
N ALA A 291 -20.59 -6.12 -8.87
CA ALA A 291 -20.99 -5.03 -9.75
C ALA A 291 -20.91 -3.65 -9.06
N GLY A 292 -20.48 -2.65 -9.81
CA GLY A 292 -20.36 -1.26 -9.32
C GLY A 292 -19.18 -0.99 -8.39
N ASN A 293 -18.43 -2.01 -7.98
CA ASN A 293 -17.22 -1.85 -7.21
C ASN A 293 -16.01 -1.70 -8.14
N ARG A 294 -14.99 -0.96 -7.72
CA ARG A 294 -13.74 -0.79 -8.48
C ARG A 294 -12.54 -0.89 -7.55
N LEU A 295 -11.52 -1.64 -7.95
CA LEU A 295 -10.30 -1.84 -7.19
C LEU A 295 -9.10 -1.30 -7.98
N TYR A 296 -8.26 -0.55 -7.28
CA TYR A 296 -6.91 -0.19 -7.74
C TYR A 296 -5.86 -0.85 -6.83
N VAL A 297 -4.84 -1.48 -7.40
CA VAL A 297 -3.74 -2.08 -6.63
C VAL A 297 -2.46 -1.28 -6.87
N ASN A 298 -1.86 -0.78 -5.80
CA ASN A 298 -0.55 -0.12 -5.80
C ASN A 298 0.55 -1.18 -5.67
N ARG A 299 1.68 -0.99 -6.36
CA ARG A 299 2.79 -1.97 -6.37
C ARG A 299 3.85 -1.76 -5.27
N GLY A 300 3.53 -0.95 -4.27
CA GLY A 300 4.35 -0.73 -3.10
C GLY A 300 5.62 0.07 -3.36
N ILE A 301 6.34 0.41 -2.28
CA ILE A 301 7.60 1.17 -2.35
C ILE A 301 8.81 0.30 -2.04
N GLY A 302 8.73 -0.44 -0.94
CA GLY A 302 9.76 -1.35 -0.48
C GLY A 302 9.75 -2.64 -1.29
N PHE A 303 10.18 -3.72 -0.67
CA PHE A 303 10.40 -4.98 -1.35
C PHE A 303 9.74 -6.13 -0.59
N SER A 304 9.63 -7.29 -1.22
CA SER A 304 9.23 -8.56 -0.62
C SER A 304 10.09 -9.69 -1.21
N TYR A 305 10.46 -10.69 -0.39
CA TYR A 305 11.38 -11.81 -0.69
C TYR A 305 12.83 -11.42 -1.07
N PHE A 306 13.02 -10.53 -2.03
CA PHE A 306 14.31 -10.09 -2.55
C PHE A 306 14.31 -8.58 -2.84
N PRO A 307 15.40 -7.85 -2.58
CA PRO A 307 15.48 -6.40 -2.84
C PRO A 307 15.81 -6.10 -4.31
N ILE A 308 14.94 -6.55 -5.22
CA ILE A 308 15.09 -6.37 -6.66
C ILE A 308 13.77 -5.92 -7.27
N ARG A 309 13.82 -4.94 -8.16
CA ARG A 309 12.69 -4.55 -9.01
C ARG A 309 13.14 -4.46 -10.46
N ILE A 310 12.56 -5.25 -11.36
CA ILE A 310 12.83 -5.23 -12.80
C ILE A 310 11.50 -5.02 -13.53
N ASN A 311 11.41 -3.93 -14.30
CA ASN A 311 10.19 -3.47 -14.94
C ASN A 311 9.01 -3.30 -13.95
N CYS A 312 9.30 -2.94 -12.70
CA CYS A 312 8.33 -2.81 -11.60
C CYS A 312 8.75 -1.73 -10.60
N ARG A 313 8.87 -0.49 -11.09
CA ARG A 313 9.23 0.69 -10.29
C ARG A 313 8.31 0.90 -9.09
N PRO A 314 8.83 1.38 -7.94
CA PRO A 314 8.01 1.86 -6.83
C PRO A 314 6.97 2.88 -7.27
N GLU A 315 5.80 2.90 -6.64
CA GLU A 315 4.69 3.74 -7.09
C GLU A 315 4.21 4.74 -6.03
N LEU A 316 4.03 6.00 -6.44
CA LEU A 316 3.13 6.96 -5.78
C LEU A 316 1.94 7.19 -6.71
N THR A 317 0.73 6.89 -6.24
CA THR A 317 -0.51 7.17 -6.99
C THR A 317 -1.19 8.41 -6.44
N MET A 318 -1.63 9.30 -7.32
CA MET A 318 -2.43 10.48 -6.98
C MET A 318 -3.80 10.36 -7.66
N PHE A 319 -4.86 10.25 -6.86
CA PHE A 319 -6.23 10.15 -7.36
C PHE A 319 -6.87 11.53 -7.39
N SER A 320 -7.21 12.02 -8.58
CA SER A 320 -8.10 13.17 -8.75
C SER A 320 -9.55 12.71 -8.63
N LEU A 321 -10.28 13.22 -7.64
CA LEU A 321 -11.66 12.84 -7.37
C LEU A 321 -12.61 13.53 -8.36
N ARG A 322 -13.54 12.75 -8.90
CA ARG A 322 -14.61 13.20 -9.78
C ARG A 322 -15.94 12.68 -9.28
N ARG A 323 -16.96 13.52 -9.34
CA ARG A 323 -18.32 13.10 -9.03
C ARG A 323 -18.82 12.08 -10.05
N GLY A 324 -19.25 10.92 -9.55
CA GLY A 324 -20.01 9.93 -10.31
C GLY A 324 -21.50 10.24 -10.28
N ASN A 325 -22.18 9.98 -11.39
CA ASN A 325 -23.64 9.89 -11.39
C ASN A 325 -24.05 8.54 -10.78
N ASN A 326 -25.17 8.52 -10.06
CA ASN A 326 -25.75 7.29 -9.52
C ASN A 326 -26.23 6.34 -10.61
#